data_AF-A0A7N2N4D5-F1
#
_entry.id   AF-A0A7N2N4D5-F1
#
_cell.length_a   1.000
_cell.length_b   1.000
_cell.length_c   1.000
_cell.angle_alpha   90.00
_cell.angle_beta   90.00
_cell.angle_gamma   90.00
#
_symmetry.space_group_name_H-M   'P 1'
#
loop_
_entity.id
_entity.type
_entity.pdbx_description
1 polymer ?
#
loop_
_entity_poly.entity_id
_entity_poly.type
_entity_poly.pdbx_seq_one_letter_code
_entity_poly.pdbx_strand_id
1 'polypeptide(L)'
;MAREILSVPVSTVASEASFSAGGRVVSDKRCGLSPKTVEALVCLKDWNLADTRRQEAEQEAELAEAFERLMLERPEWMPRSPPHDQQSTT
;
A
#
# COMPACT_ATOMS: atom_id res chain seq x y z
N MET A 1 43.62 31.50 25.33
CA MET A 1 44.66 30.49 25.02
C MET A 1 44.63 29.32 26.01
N ALA A 2 45.10 29.45 27.26
CA ALA A 2 45.17 28.32 28.20
C ALA A 2 43.80 27.69 28.56
N ARG A 3 42.72 28.48 28.66
CA ARG A 3 41.37 27.99 28.95
C ARG A 3 40.74 27.17 27.82
N GLU A 4 41.10 27.48 26.57
CA GLU A 4 40.55 26.79 25.39
C GLU A 4 41.21 25.42 25.17
N ILE A 5 42.49 25.30 25.55
CA ILE A 5 43.23 24.03 25.49
C ILE A 5 42.74 23.06 26.57
N LEU A 6 42.31 23.57 27.73
CA LEU A 6 41.79 22.76 28.85
C LEU A 6 40.29 22.45 28.75
N SER A 7 39.55 23.11 27.85
CA SER A 7 38.11 22.88 27.65
C SER A 7 37.78 21.77 26.64
N VAL A 8 38.78 21.29 25.88
CA VAL A 8 38.59 20.13 25.01
C VAL A 8 38.63 18.88 25.88
N PRO A 9 37.53 18.11 26.00
CA PRO A 9 37.53 16.91 26.82
C PRO A 9 38.53 15.90 26.24
N VAL A 10 39.52 15.51 27.04
CA VAL A 10 40.58 14.54 26.67
C VAL A 10 40.05 13.10 26.61
N SER A 11 38.80 12.86 27.04
CA SER A 11 38.21 11.52 27.03
C SER A 11 36.82 11.50 26.39
N THR A 12 36.62 10.50 25.53
CA THR A 12 35.34 10.08 24.94
C THR A 12 34.35 9.54 25.97
N VAL A 13 34.72 9.50 27.26
CA VAL A 13 33.98 8.88 28.36
C VAL A 13 32.64 9.58 28.62
N ALA A 14 32.53 10.89 28.37
CA ALA A 14 31.25 11.59 28.51
C ALA A 14 30.23 11.17 27.43
N SER A 15 30.69 10.96 26.19
CA SER A 15 29.87 10.46 25.09
C SER A 15 29.53 8.97 25.29
N GLU A 16 30.50 8.16 25.73
CA GLU A 16 30.29 6.74 26.01
C GLU A 16 29.35 6.52 27.20
N ALA A 17 29.42 7.33 28.27
CA ALA A 17 28.49 7.24 29.40
C ALA A 17 27.06 7.63 29.00
N SER A 18 26.90 8.65 28.17
CA SER A 18 25.60 9.08 27.64
C SER A 18 24.99 8.03 26.69
N PHE A 19 25.82 7.39 25.87
CA PHE A 19 25.40 6.35 24.92
C PHE A 19 25.25 4.97 25.57
N SER A 20 26.01 4.68 26.63
CA SER A 20 25.90 3.46 27.45
C SER A 20 24.62 3.50 28.29
N ALA A 21 24.27 4.67 28.86
CA ALA A 21 22.96 4.88 29.46
C ALA A 21 21.82 4.79 28.42
N GLY A 22 22.09 5.16 27.15
CA GLY A 22 21.18 5.05 26.02
C GLY A 22 21.12 3.66 25.35
N GLY A 23 22.08 2.78 25.62
CA GLY A 23 22.37 1.56 24.85
C GLY A 23 21.30 0.46 24.93
N ARG A 24 20.23 0.69 25.69
CA ARG A 24 19.07 -0.22 25.76
C ARG A 24 17.79 0.48 26.22
N VAL A 25 17.54 1.71 25.75
CA VAL A 25 16.30 2.45 26.11
C VAL A 25 15.05 1.88 25.40
N VAL A 26 15.25 1.02 24.41
CA VAL A 26 14.24 0.18 23.78
C VAL A 26 14.29 -1.18 24.47
N SER A 27 13.59 -1.33 25.61
CA SER A 27 13.51 -2.64 26.28
C SER A 27 12.65 -3.58 25.43
N ASP A 28 12.97 -4.88 25.39
CA ASP A 28 12.16 -5.90 24.70
C ASP A 28 10.68 -5.89 25.15
N LYS A 29 10.42 -5.33 26.34
CA LYS A 29 9.08 -5.14 26.92
C LYS A 29 8.31 -3.91 26.42
N ARG A 30 8.96 -2.94 25.77
CA ARG A 30 8.33 -1.70 25.27
C ARG A 30 8.11 -1.69 23.74
N CYS A 31 8.43 -2.78 23.05
CA CYS A 31 8.35 -2.88 21.58
C CYS A 31 7.39 -3.97 21.09
N GLY A 32 6.91 -4.82 21.99
CA GLY A 32 5.97 -5.87 21.66
C GLY A 32 4.54 -5.38 21.76
N LEU A 33 3.80 -5.43 20.66
CA LEU A 33 2.34 -5.44 20.74
C LEU A 33 1.91 -6.69 21.51
N SER A 34 0.85 -6.57 22.32
CA SER A 34 0.30 -7.77 22.98
C SER A 34 -0.16 -8.78 21.93
N PRO A 35 -0.08 -10.11 22.16
CA PRO A 35 -0.51 -11.10 21.19
C PRO A 35 -1.94 -10.88 20.69
N LYS A 36 -2.85 -10.46 21.58
CA LYS A 36 -4.24 -10.10 21.24
C LYS A 36 -4.33 -8.91 20.30
N THR A 37 -3.46 -7.92 20.47
CA THR A 37 -3.40 -6.75 19.59
C THR A 37 -2.91 -7.14 18.21
N VAL A 38 -1.89 -8.00 18.12
CA VAL A 38 -1.39 -8.52 16.83
C VAL A 38 -2.49 -9.31 16.11
N GLU A 39 -3.17 -10.19 16.81
CA GLU A 39 -4.28 -10.99 16.26
C GLU A 39 -5.41 -10.09 15.74
N ALA A 40 -5.84 -9.10 16.53
CA ALA A 40 -6.86 -8.14 16.09
C ALA A 40 -6.44 -7.36 14.84
N LEU A 41 -5.16 -6.96 14.74
CA LEU A 41 -4.64 -6.25 13.57
C LEU A 41 -4.58 -7.15 12.33
N VAL A 42 -4.21 -8.42 12.48
CA VAL A 42 -4.23 -9.40 11.38
C VAL A 42 -5.66 -9.61 10.89
N CYS A 43 -6.61 -9.86 11.79
CA CYS A 43 -8.03 -10.01 11.45
C CYS A 43 -8.58 -8.78 10.71
N LEU A 44 -8.27 -7.57 11.19
CA LEU A 44 -8.71 -6.33 10.55
C LEU A 44 -8.11 -6.17 9.15
N LYS A 45 -6.82 -6.47 8.99
CA LYS A 45 -6.14 -6.43 7.69
C LYS A 45 -6.80 -7.41 6.71
N ASP A 46 -7.07 -8.63 7.15
CA ASP A 46 -7.68 -9.67 6.31
C ASP A 46 -9.09 -9.27 5.87
N TRP A 47 -9.89 -8.69 6.78
CA TRP A 47 -11.18 -8.12 6.46
C TRP A 47 -11.11 -7.00 5.43
N ASN A 48 -10.19 -6.04 5.61
CA ASN A 48 -10.05 -4.93 4.68
C ASN A 48 -9.62 -5.39 3.27
N LEU A 49 -8.76 -6.39 3.20
CA LEU A 49 -8.35 -6.99 1.93
C LEU A 49 -9.50 -7.74 1.26
N ALA A 50 -10.33 -8.45 2.02
CA ALA A 50 -11.52 -9.11 1.49
C ALA A 50 -12.54 -8.09 0.96
N ASP A 51 -12.76 -6.99 1.68
CA ASP A 51 -13.66 -5.91 1.26
C ASP A 51 -13.18 -5.22 -0.03
N THR A 52 -11.88 -4.94 -0.13
CA THR A 52 -11.26 -4.36 -1.33
C THR A 52 -11.48 -5.24 -2.55
N ARG A 53 -11.20 -6.55 -2.43
CA ARG A 53 -11.41 -7.51 -3.54
C ARG A 53 -12.87 -7.58 -3.96
N ARG A 54 -13.79 -7.47 -3.00
CA ARG A 54 -15.23 -7.47 -3.28
C ARG A 54 -15.63 -6.23 -4.06
N GLN A 55 -15.16 -5.05 -3.63
CA GLN A 55 -15.41 -3.78 -4.33
C GLN A 55 -14.85 -3.80 -5.75
N GLU A 56 -13.62 -4.31 -5.94
CA GLU A 56 -13.01 -4.45 -7.27
C GLU A 56 -13.84 -5.36 -8.19
N ALA A 57 -14.30 -6.51 -7.68
CA ALA A 57 -15.14 -7.44 -8.44
C ALA A 57 -16.52 -6.83 -8.80
N GLU A 58 -17.14 -6.11 -7.86
CA GLU A 58 -18.40 -5.40 -8.10
C GLU A 58 -18.22 -4.30 -9.16
N GLN A 59 -17.13 -3.53 -9.10
CA GLN A 59 -16.80 -2.51 -10.11
C GLN A 59 -16.52 -3.12 -11.49
N GLU A 60 -15.80 -4.25 -11.55
CA GLU A 60 -15.52 -4.94 -12.80
C GLU A 60 -16.81 -5.47 -13.44
N ALA A 61 -17.72 -6.03 -12.63
CA ALA A 61 -19.03 -6.46 -13.09
C ALA A 61 -19.87 -5.27 -13.59
N GLU A 62 -19.91 -4.16 -12.86
CA GLU A 62 -20.62 -2.94 -13.27
C GLU A 62 -20.05 -2.38 -14.58
N LEU A 63 -18.72 -2.36 -14.74
CA LEU A 63 -18.08 -1.93 -15.97
C LEU A 63 -18.42 -2.85 -17.14
N ALA A 64 -18.44 -4.17 -16.92
CA ALA A 64 -18.82 -5.14 -17.93
C ALA A 64 -20.29 -4.94 -18.36
N GLU A 65 -21.21 -4.75 -17.42
CA GLU A 65 -22.61 -4.43 -17.70
C GLU A 65 -22.75 -3.10 -18.45
N ALA A 66 -22.01 -2.08 -18.05
CA ALA A 66 -22.00 -0.78 -18.73
C ALA A 66 -21.47 -0.90 -20.17
N PHE A 67 -20.44 -1.72 -20.38
CA PHE A 67 -19.90 -1.99 -21.71
C PHE A 67 -20.90 -2.78 -22.58
N GLU A 68 -21.54 -3.83 -22.05
CA GLU A 68 -22.57 -4.58 -22.76
C GLU A 68 -23.76 -3.68 -23.15
N ARG A 69 -24.18 -2.80 -22.22
CA ARG A 69 -25.21 -1.81 -22.51
C ARG A 69 -24.79 -0.87 -23.63
N LEU A 70 -23.56 -0.39 -23.60
CA LEU A 70 -23.00 0.46 -24.65
C LEU A 70 -22.99 -0.27 -26.00
N MET A 71 -22.60 -1.55 -26.03
CA MET A 71 -22.62 -2.39 -27.22
C MET A 71 -24.05 -2.58 -27.77
N LEU A 72 -25.04 -2.70 -26.89
CA LEU A 72 -26.45 -2.84 -27.26
C LEU A 72 -27.06 -1.54 -27.80
N GLU A 73 -26.70 -0.40 -27.23
CA GLU A 73 -27.16 0.93 -27.66
C GLU A 73 -26.50 1.40 -28.97
N ARG A 74 -25.48 0.68 -29.49
CA ARG A 74 -24.68 0.94 -30.71
C ARG A 74 -24.37 2.43 -30.91
N PRO A 75 -23.31 2.95 -30.28
CA PRO A 75 -22.97 4.37 -30.29
C PRO A 75 -22.65 4.87 -31.69
N GLU A 76 -22.91 6.16 -31.97
CA GLU A 76 -22.69 6.72 -33.31
C GLU A 76 -21.23 6.69 -33.78
N TRP A 77 -20.27 6.69 -32.84
CA TRP A 77 -18.85 6.59 -33.15
C TRP A 77 -18.41 5.15 -33.49
N MET A 78 -19.26 4.14 -33.25
CA MET A 78 -18.95 2.76 -33.55
C MET A 78 -19.17 2.48 -35.06
N PRO A 79 -18.14 2.04 -35.80
CA PRO A 79 -18.26 1.76 -37.22
C PRO A 79 -19.36 0.72 -37.47
N ARG A 80 -20.28 1.00 -38.40
CA ARG A 80 -21.23 -0.02 -38.85
C ARG A 80 -20.43 -1.18 -39.43
N SER A 81 -20.75 -2.40 -39.02
CA SER A 81 -20.16 -3.61 -39.60
C SER A 81 -20.22 -3.48 -41.14
N PRO A 82 -19.10 -3.66 -41.85
CA PRO A 82 -19.11 -3.59 -43.29
C PRO A 82 -20.14 -4.60 -43.81
N PRO A 83 -20.94 -4.24 -44.83
CA PRO A 83 -21.89 -5.17 -45.41
C PRO A 83 -21.14 -6.44 -45.80
N HIS A 84 -21.67 -7.59 -45.40
CA HIS A 84 -21.16 -8.87 -45.83
C HIS A 84 -21.35 -8.89 -47.35
N ASP A 85 -20.27 -8.69 -48.11
CA ASP A 85 -20.30 -8.87 -49.55
C ASP A 85 -20.79 -10.30 -49.80
N GLN A 86 -22.03 -10.42 -50.27
CA GLN A 86 -22.46 -11.60 -50.99
C GLN A 86 -21.61 -11.61 -52.25
N GLN A 87 -20.48 -12.34 -52.16
CA GLN A 87 -19.66 -12.60 -53.33
C GLN A 87 -20.57 -13.15 -54.41
N SER A 88 -20.59 -12.39 -55.50
CA SER A 88 -21.38 -12.59 -56.68
C SER A 88 -21.21 -14.01 -57.21
N THR A 89 -22.37 -14.56 -57.54
CA THR A 89 -22.60 -15.52 -58.62
C THR A 89 -21.54 -15.44 -59.74
N THR A 90 -20.91 -16.57 -60.03
CA THR A 90 -20.53 -16.99 -61.39
C THR A 90 -20.75 -18.48 -61.47
#